data_AF-A0A918WA88-F1
#
_entry.id   AF-A0A918WA88-F1
#
_cell.length_a   1.000
_cell.length_b   1.000
_cell.length_c   1.000
_cell.angle_alpha   90.00
_cell.angle_beta   90.00
_cell.angle_gamma   90.00
#
_symmetry.space_group_name_H-M   'P 1'
#
loop_
_entity.id
_entity.type
_entity.pdbx_description
1 polymer ?
#
loop_
_entity_poly.entity_id
_entity_poly.type
_entity_poly.pdbx_seq_one_letter_code
_entity_poly.pdbx_strand_id
1 'polypeptide(L)'
;MIDLAQLDDLARRLSGLVPAGLRGDSAQELRSELQQNFRAVLQSGLGKLDLVTREEFEVQRAVLLRTRQKLDELQRTVAELEARAGAPDSPNAPPR
;
A
#
# COMPACT_ATOMS: atom_id res chain seq x y z
N MET A 1 -1.45 -4.52 0.24
CA MET A 1 -0.36 -5.30 0.86
C MET A 1 -0.90 -6.67 1.18
N ILE A 2 -0.15 -7.72 0.86
CA ILE A 2 -0.59 -9.08 1.09
C ILE A 2 -0.32 -9.44 2.55
N ASP A 3 -1.36 -9.89 3.25
CA ASP A 3 -1.27 -10.26 4.65
C ASP A 3 -0.97 -11.77 4.77
N LEU A 4 0.01 -12.12 5.61
CA LEU A 4 0.35 -13.51 5.89
C LEU A 4 -0.83 -14.28 6.50
N ALA A 5 -1.70 -13.61 7.26
CA ALA A 5 -2.90 -14.22 7.82
C ALA A 5 -3.93 -14.60 6.73
N GLN A 6 -4.00 -13.84 5.64
CA GLN A 6 -4.87 -14.17 4.50
C GLN A 6 -4.35 -15.38 3.72
N LEU A 7 -3.03 -15.55 3.61
CA LEU A 7 -2.40 -16.72 3.01
C LEU A 7 -2.64 -17.99 3.85
N ASP A 8 -2.56 -17.85 5.18
CA ASP A 8 -2.85 -18.96 6.09
C ASP A 8 -4.34 -19.36 6.06
N ASP A 9 -5.27 -18.42 5.92
CA ASP A 9 -6.71 -18.72 5.75
C ASP A 9 -6.98 -19.44 4.41
N LEU A 10 -6.32 -19.00 3.33
CA LEU A 10 -6.40 -19.66 2.02
C LEU A 10 -5.89 -21.11 2.10
N ALA A 11 -4.75 -21.32 2.76
CA ALA A 11 -4.16 -22.64 2.96
C ALA A 11 -5.06 -23.54 3.81
N ARG A 12 -5.72 -23.01 4.85
CA ARG A 12 -6.68 -23.76 5.68
C ARG A 12 -7.93 -24.16 4.90
N ARG A 13 -8.50 -23.26 4.10
CA ARG A 13 -9.68 -23.54 3.26
C ARG A 13 -9.38 -24.60 2.22
N LEU A 14 -8.24 -24.53 1.55
CA LEU A 14 -7.81 -25.53 0.58
C LEU A 14 -7.53 -26.89 1.24
N SER A 15 -6.92 -26.89 2.43
CA SER A 15 -6.73 -28.11 3.21
C SER A 15 -8.04 -28.74 3.69
N GLY A 16 -9.12 -27.96 3.82
CA GLY A 16 -10.47 -28.42 4.13
C GLY A 16 -11.20 -29.08 2.95
N LEU A 17 -10.70 -28.89 1.73
CA LEU A 17 -11.25 -29.49 0.50
C LEU A 17 -10.58 -30.83 0.13
N VAL A 18 -9.62 -31.29 0.93
CA VAL A 18 -8.93 -32.58 0.70
C VAL A 18 -9.91 -33.75 0.99
N PRO A 19 -10.14 -34.67 0.04
CA PRO A 19 -11.13 -35.74 0.16
C PRO A 19 -10.92 -36.64 1.39
N ALA A 20 -12.02 -37.12 1.97
CA ALA A 20 -12.04 -37.93 3.18
C ALA A 20 -11.30 -39.29 3.10
N GLY A 21 -10.91 -39.74 1.91
CA GLY A 21 -10.18 -41.00 1.70
C GLY A 21 -8.72 -40.98 2.18
N LEU A 22 -8.21 -39.81 2.60
CA LEU A 22 -6.88 -39.61 3.17
C LEU A 22 -7.05 -39.16 4.64
N ARG A 23 -7.63 -39.98 5.52
CA ARG A 23 -7.84 -39.62 6.95
C ARG A 23 -7.38 -40.72 7.92
N GLY A 24 -6.34 -41.47 7.57
CA GLY A 24 -5.61 -42.34 8.51
C GLY A 24 -4.42 -41.61 9.14
N ASP A 25 -3.69 -42.22 10.08
CA ASP A 25 -2.53 -41.58 10.73
C ASP A 25 -1.43 -41.14 9.73
N SER A 26 -1.30 -41.83 8.60
CA SER A 26 -0.45 -41.43 7.45
C SER A 26 -0.94 -40.19 6.70
N ALA A 27 -2.21 -39.81 6.89
CA ALA A 27 -2.77 -38.63 6.25
C ALA A 27 -2.39 -37.32 6.93
N GLN A 28 -2.08 -37.35 8.23
CA GLN A 28 -1.65 -36.16 8.95
C GLN A 28 -0.27 -35.69 8.44
N GLU A 29 0.64 -36.64 8.19
CA GLU A 29 1.94 -36.41 7.57
C GLU A 29 1.81 -35.94 6.12
N LEU A 30 1.01 -36.64 5.30
CA LEU A 30 0.72 -36.23 3.92
C LEU A 30 0.09 -34.82 3.86
N ARG A 31 -0.79 -34.47 4.80
CA ARG A 31 -1.40 -33.13 4.87
C ARG A 31 -0.37 -32.06 5.25
N SER A 32 0.55 -32.37 6.17
CA SER A 32 1.66 -31.48 6.54
C SER A 32 2.62 -31.26 5.36
N GLU A 33 2.99 -32.32 4.63
CA GLU A 33 3.84 -32.23 3.44
C GLU A 33 3.18 -31.44 2.32
N LEU A 34 1.89 -31.67 2.05
CA LEU A 34 1.13 -30.90 1.06
C LEU A 34 1.02 -29.42 1.47
N GLN A 35 0.81 -29.14 2.75
CA GLN A 35 0.78 -27.77 3.26
C GLN A 35 2.14 -27.07 3.08
N GLN A 36 3.25 -27.75 3.38
CA GLN A 36 4.60 -27.19 3.19
C GLN A 36 4.91 -26.93 1.72
N ASN A 37 4.60 -27.89 0.84
CA ASN A 37 4.79 -27.75 -0.60
C ASN A 37 3.95 -26.58 -1.14
N PHE A 38 2.67 -26.48 -0.74
CA PHE A 38 1.80 -25.39 -1.13
C PHE A 38 2.30 -24.03 -0.63
N ARG A 39 2.83 -23.97 0.61
CA ARG A 39 3.44 -22.76 1.15
C ARG A 39 4.65 -22.33 0.33
N ALA A 40 5.52 -23.26 -0.05
CA ALA A 40 6.68 -22.98 -0.89
C ALA A 40 6.28 -22.48 -2.28
N VAL A 41 5.25 -23.08 -2.89
CA VAL A 41 4.71 -22.64 -4.19
C VAL A 41 4.09 -21.24 -4.08
N LEU A 42 3.30 -20.96 -3.05
CA LEU A 42 2.74 -19.63 -2.81
C LEU A 42 3.84 -18.60 -2.57
N GLN A 43 4.84 -18.90 -1.74
CA GLN A 43 5.97 -18.01 -1.50
C GLN A 43 6.76 -17.73 -2.78
N SER A 44 7.00 -18.75 -3.61
CA SER A 44 7.66 -18.58 -4.91
C SER A 44 6.80 -17.78 -5.90
N GLY A 45 5.48 -18.03 -5.94
CA GLY A 45 4.55 -17.30 -6.80
C GLY A 45 4.42 -15.84 -6.40
N LEU A 46 4.30 -15.56 -5.10
CA LEU A 46 4.28 -14.21 -4.56
C LEU A 46 5.62 -13.50 -4.78
N GLY A 47 6.75 -14.17 -4.61
CA GLY A 47 8.06 -13.60 -4.92
C GLY A 47 8.28 -13.29 -6.41
N LYS A 48 7.48 -13.87 -7.31
CA LYS A 48 7.47 -13.54 -8.75
C LYS A 48 6.51 -12.40 -9.10
N LEU A 49 5.62 -12.01 -8.19
CA LEU A 49 4.82 -10.80 -8.36
C LEU A 49 5.72 -9.60 -7.99
N ASP A 50 5.53 -8.47 -8.67
CA ASP A 50 6.22 -7.21 -8.38
C ASP A 50 5.67 -6.62 -7.06
N LEU A 51 5.95 -7.31 -5.96
CA LEU A 51 5.47 -6.96 -4.64
C LEU A 51 6.36 -5.89 -4.04
N VAL A 52 5.77 -4.71 -3.85
CA VAL A 52 6.38 -3.66 -3.05
C VAL A 52 6.28 -4.06 -1.58
N THR A 53 7.40 -4.00 -0.86
CA THR A 53 7.42 -4.31 0.57
C THR A 53 6.60 -3.30 1.37
N ARG A 54 6.21 -3.68 2.60
CA ARG A 54 5.53 -2.74 3.52
C ARG A 54 6.35 -1.48 3.74
N GLU A 55 7.64 -1.64 3.92
CA GLU A 55 8.56 -0.53 4.20
C GLU A 55 8.63 0.44 3.03
N GLU A 56 8.84 -0.06 1.81
CA GLU A 56 8.89 0.77 0.60
C GLU A 56 7.56 1.52 0.35
N PHE A 57 6.42 0.87 0.61
CA PHE A 57 5.12 1.53 0.52
C PHE A 57 4.96 2.67 1.54
N GLU A 58 5.35 2.45 2.79
CA GLU A 58 5.28 3.50 3.82
C GLU A 58 6.23 4.67 3.50
N VAL A 59 7.41 4.39 2.93
CA VAL A 59 8.33 5.44 2.44
C VAL A 59 7.67 6.26 1.34
N GLN A 60 7.09 5.64 0.32
CA GLN A 60 6.40 6.35 -0.76
C GLN A 60 5.23 7.18 -0.25
N ARG A 61 4.46 6.63 0.71
CA ARG A 61 3.37 7.35 1.38
C ARG A 61 3.87 8.57 2.15
N ALA A 62 4.98 8.46 2.87
CA ALA A 62 5.59 9.57 3.59
C ALA A 62 6.09 10.68 2.62
N VAL A 63 6.70 10.28 1.50
CA VAL A 63 7.10 11.21 0.44
C VAL A 63 5.88 11.94 -0.13
N LEU A 64 4.80 11.23 -0.43
CA LEU A 64 3.56 11.84 -0.94
C LEU A 64 2.94 12.83 0.05
N LEU A 65 2.92 12.49 1.34
CA LEU A 65 2.45 13.38 2.40
C LEU A 65 3.28 14.67 2.45
N ARG A 66 4.61 14.56 2.42
CA ARG A 66 5.51 15.73 2.41
C ARG A 66 5.30 16.60 1.18
N THR A 67 5.08 15.99 0.01
CA THR A 67 4.82 16.74 -1.22
C THR A 67 3.51 17.50 -1.15
N ARG A 68 2.45 16.91 -0.57
CA ARG A 68 1.17 17.61 -0.34
C ARG A 68 1.33 18.81 0.58
N GLN A 69 2.06 18.66 1.69
CA GLN A 69 2.34 19.76 2.61
C GLN A 69 3.05 20.92 1.91
N LYS A 70 4.10 20.62 1.13
CA LYS A 70 4.82 21.62 0.35
C LYS A 70 3.95 22.29 -0.72
N LEU A 71 3.04 21.53 -1.34
CA LEU A 71 2.10 22.07 -2.31
C LEU A 71 1.14 23.07 -1.65
N ASP A 72 0.59 22.73 -0.49
CA ASP A 72 -0.30 23.61 0.27
C ASP A 72 0.43 24.90 0.71
N GLU A 73 1.68 24.79 1.15
CA GLU A 73 2.53 25.94 1.48
C GLU A 73 2.75 26.85 0.27
N LEU A 74 3.15 26.27 -0.87
CA LEU A 74 3.35 27.03 -2.10
C LEU A 74 2.06 27.70 -2.58
N GLN A 75 0.92 27.02 -2.50
CA GLN A 75 -0.38 27.59 -2.83
C GLN A 75 -0.70 28.81 -1.97
N ARG A 76 -0.40 28.76 -0.67
CA ARG A 76 -0.56 29.92 0.24
C ARG A 76 0.36 31.06 -0.15
N THR A 77 1.64 30.78 -0.38
CA THR A 77 2.60 31.80 -0.78
C THR A 77 2.20 32.48 -2.09
N VAL A 78 1.73 31.71 -3.07
CA VAL A 78 1.23 32.27 -4.34
C VAL A 78 0.01 33.16 -4.09
N ALA A 79 -0.98 32.70 -3.31
CA ALA A 79 -2.16 33.50 -2.99
C ALA A 79 -1.81 34.81 -2.27
N GLU A 80 -0.85 34.78 -1.35
CA GLU A 80 -0.36 35.99 -0.66
C GLU A 80 0.32 36.96 -1.63
N LEU A 81 1.13 36.45 -2.56
CA LEU A 81 1.81 37.27 -3.57
C LEU A 81 0.81 37.86 -4.57
N GLU A 82 -0.19 37.09 -5.01
CA GLU A 82 -1.26 37.55 -5.88
C GLU A 82 -2.09 38.64 -5.19
N ALA A 83 -2.42 38.47 -3.91
CA ALA A 83 -3.13 39.49 -3.13
C ALA A 83 -2.33 40.79 -2.99
N ARG A 84 -1.00 40.69 -2.82
CA ARG A 84 -0.11 41.86 -2.76
C ARG A 84 0.08 42.54 -4.11
N ALA A 85 0.13 41.78 -5.20
CA ALA A 85 0.23 42.31 -6.56
C ALA A 85 -1.09 42.88 -7.09
N GLY A 86 -2.23 42.42 -6.56
CA GLY A 86 -3.57 42.91 -6.86
C GLY A 86 -4.03 44.09 -6.01
N ALA A 87 -3.24 44.54 -5.03
CA ALA A 87 -3.52 45.77 -4.29
C ALA A 87 -3.31 46.98 -5.24
N PRO A 88 -4.36 47.74 -5.60
CA PRO A 88 -4.20 48.85 -6.51
C PRO A 88 -3.38 49.94 -5.83
N ASP A 89 -2.24 50.27 -6.44
CA ASP A 89 -1.65 51.60 -6.35
C ASP A 89 -2.69 52.60 -6.86
N SER A 90 -3.45 53.18 -5.95
CA SER A 90 -4.10 54.46 -6.16
C SER A 90 -4.05 55.30 -4.90
N PRO A 91 -2.87 55.88 -4.57
CA PRO A 91 -2.84 57.17 -3.94
C PRO A 91 -3.08 58.22 -5.04
N ASN A 92 -4.36 58.57 -5.25
CA ASN A 92 -4.81 59.91 -5.58
C ASN A 92 -3.96 60.71 -6.61
N ALA A 93 -4.35 60.66 -7.89
CA ALA A 93 -3.78 61.54 -8.92
C ALA A 93 -4.21 63.02 -8.70
N PRO A 94 -3.35 64.02 -9.03
CA PRO A 94 -3.46 65.42 -8.59
C PRO A 94 -4.36 66.31 -9.49
N PRO A 95 -4.62 67.60 -9.15
CA PRO A 95 -5.88 68.31 -9.42
C PRO A 95 -5.96 68.94 -10.82
N ARG A 96 -7.18 69.11 -11.33
CA ARG A 96 -7.56 70.12 -12.33
C ARG A 96 -8.97 70.64 -12.06
#